data_AF-A0A109VAX9-F1
#
_entry.id   AF-A0A109VAX9-F1
#
_cell.length_a   1.000
_cell.length_b   1.000
_cell.length_c   1.000
_cell.angle_alpha   90.00
_cell.angle_beta   90.00
_cell.angle_gamma   90.00
#
_symmetry.space_group_name_H-M   'P 1'
#
loop_
_entity.id
_entity.type
_entity.pdbx_description
1 polymer ?
#
loop_
_entity_poly.entity_id
_entity_poly.type
_entity_poly.pdbx_seq_one_letter_code
_entity_poly.pdbx_strand_id
1 'polypeptide(L)'
;PALQSNWMTYHVVTIMLSYSAFALSFFVSICYLTKDLLGGDKAGGMLRHLPSLDALDLVNYKIIAVGFPLLTIGVILGAVWAATAWGRPWGFDPKEIWS
;
A
#
# COMPACT_ATOMS: atom_id res chain seq x y z
N PRO A 1 25.42 -7.99 15.08
CA PRO A 1 25.20 -8.14 13.61
C PRO A 1 23.89 -7.43 13.20
N ALA A 2 23.97 -6.40 12.34
CA ALA A 2 22.84 -5.50 12.00
C ALA A 2 21.63 -6.17 11.32
N LEU A 3 21.80 -7.42 10.87
CA LEU A 3 20.78 -8.27 10.22
C LEU A 3 20.09 -9.27 11.18
N GLN A 4 20.36 -9.21 12.49
CA GLN A 4 19.87 -10.18 13.49
C GLN A 4 18.87 -9.56 14.49
N SER A 5 18.25 -8.41 14.16
CA SER A 5 17.27 -7.79 15.05
C SER A 5 15.84 -8.01 14.54
N ASN A 6 14.93 -8.36 15.45
CA ASN A 6 13.51 -8.56 15.16
C ASN A 6 12.85 -7.32 14.53
N TRP A 7 13.42 -6.14 14.78
CA TRP A 7 12.98 -4.86 14.21
C TRP A 7 13.02 -4.84 12.67
N MET A 8 14.03 -5.44 12.06
CA MET A 8 14.12 -5.53 10.60
C MET A 8 12.95 -6.36 10.04
N THR A 9 12.68 -7.51 10.65
CA THR A 9 11.61 -8.40 10.20
C THR A 9 10.25 -7.73 10.32
N TYR A 10 9.95 -7.07 11.46
CA TYR A 10 8.69 -6.35 11.63
C TYR A 10 8.52 -5.21 10.63
N HIS A 11 9.58 -4.45 10.37
CA HIS A 11 9.57 -3.38 9.36
C HIS A 11 9.24 -3.94 7.97
N VAL A 12 10.00 -4.93 7.51
CA VAL A 12 9.86 -5.49 6.15
C VAL A 12 8.48 -6.09 5.94
N VAL A 13 7.97 -6.88 6.88
CA VAL A 13 6.63 -7.50 6.76
C VAL A 13 5.54 -6.43 6.68
N THR A 14 5.63 -5.39 7.50
CA THR A 14 4.61 -4.32 7.53
C THR A 14 4.62 -3.51 6.22
N ILE A 15 5.80 -3.16 5.70
CA ILE A 15 5.97 -2.46 4.43
C ILE A 15 5.46 -3.31 3.25
N MET A 16 5.79 -4.61 3.21
CA MET A 16 5.33 -5.51 2.14
C MET A 16 3.80 -5.66 2.13
N LEU A 17 3.16 -5.75 3.30
CA LEU A 17 1.70 -5.79 3.40
C LEU A 17 1.06 -4.49 2.91
N SER A 18 1.66 -3.35 3.24
CA SER A 18 1.18 -2.04 2.78
C SER A 18 1.25 -1.91 1.25
N TYR A 19 2.39 -2.24 0.64
CA TYR A 19 2.53 -2.19 -0.82
C TYR A 19 1.59 -3.17 -1.53
N SER A 20 1.35 -4.34 -0.95
CA SER A 20 0.37 -5.30 -1.49
C SER A 20 -1.04 -4.72 -1.50
N ALA A 21 -1.43 -3.99 -0.44
CA ALA A 21 -2.72 -3.29 -0.39
C ALA A 21 -2.81 -2.20 -1.46
N PHE A 22 -1.76 -1.38 -1.63
CA PHE A 22 -1.76 -0.35 -2.68
C PHE A 22 -1.77 -0.92 -4.10
N ALA A 23 -1.06 -2.03 -4.34
CA ALA A 23 -1.11 -2.73 -5.62
C ALA A 23 -2.53 -3.24 -5.91
N LEU A 24 -3.22 -3.81 -4.92
CA LEU A 24 -4.61 -4.24 -5.07
C LEU A 24 -5.55 -3.06 -5.35
N SER A 25 -5.39 -1.95 -4.62
CA SER A 25 -6.15 -0.70 -4.84
C SER A 25 -5.96 -0.16 -6.25
N PHE A 26 -4.74 -0.24 -6.81
CA PHE A 26 -4.46 0.16 -8.18
C PHE A 26 -5.26 -0.67 -9.19
N PHE A 27 -5.31 -2.00 -9.04
CA PHE A 27 -6.10 -2.86 -9.92
C PHE A 27 -7.61 -2.60 -9.79
N VAL A 28 -8.12 -2.43 -8.56
CA VAL A 28 -9.54 -2.08 -8.33
C VAL A 28 -9.88 -0.74 -8.98
N SER A 29 -8.98 0.24 -8.90
CA SER A 29 -9.14 1.56 -9.53
C SER A 29 -9.17 1.47 -11.06
N ILE A 30 -8.36 0.59 -11.68
CA ILE A 30 -8.45 0.32 -13.12
C ILE A 30 -9.82 -0.27 -13.48
N CYS A 31 -10.32 -1.23 -12.71
CA CYS A 31 -11.65 -1.80 -12.93
C CYS A 31 -12.75 -0.74 -12.79
N TYR A 32 -12.66 0.13 -11.78
CA TYR A 32 -13.57 1.25 -11.56
C TYR A 32 -13.59 2.20 -12.77
N LEU A 33 -12.41 2.70 -13.18
CA LEU A 33 -12.29 3.64 -14.29
C LEU A 33 -12.75 3.03 -15.62
N THR A 34 -12.42 1.76 -15.87
CA THR A 34 -12.85 1.07 -17.10
C THR A 34 -14.38 0.92 -17.11
N LYS A 35 -15.00 0.61 -15.97
CA LYS A 35 -16.45 0.50 -15.86
C LYS A 35 -17.14 1.85 -16.01
N ASP A 36 -16.64 2.88 -15.33
CA ASP A 36 -17.16 4.25 -15.41
C ASP A 36 -17.11 4.78 -16.85
N LEU A 37 -15.97 4.59 -17.53
CA LEU A 37 -15.78 5.01 -18.91
C LEU A 37 -16.72 4.31 -19.91
N LEU A 38 -17.05 3.03 -19.69
CA LEU A 38 -17.84 2.21 -20.62
C LEU A 38 -19.35 2.22 -20.34
N GLY A 39 -19.84 3.17 -19.52
CA GLY A 39 -21.27 3.35 -19.26
C GLY A 39 -21.69 3.01 -17.82
N GLY A 40 -20.74 2.94 -16.89
CA GLY A 40 -20.97 2.74 -15.47
C GLY A 40 -21.74 1.46 -15.16
N ASP A 41 -22.75 1.55 -14.30
CA ASP A 41 -23.58 0.39 -13.94
C ASP A 41 -24.50 -0.10 -15.05
N LYS A 42 -24.61 0.64 -16.16
CA LYS A 42 -25.33 0.21 -17.37
C LYS A 42 -24.41 -0.43 -18.41
N ALA A 43 -23.12 -0.57 -18.12
CA ALA A 43 -22.15 -1.17 -19.02
C ALA A 43 -22.53 -2.62 -19.37
N GLY A 44 -22.59 -2.92 -20.67
CA GLY A 44 -22.89 -4.25 -21.18
C GLY A 44 -21.68 -5.18 -21.25
N GLY A 45 -21.90 -6.44 -21.62
CA GLY A 45 -20.83 -7.42 -21.86
C GLY A 45 -20.14 -7.92 -20.59
N MET A 46 -18.81 -8.10 -20.63
CA MET A 46 -18.03 -8.67 -19.52
C MET A 46 -18.04 -7.79 -18.26
N LEU A 47 -18.25 -6.47 -18.41
CA LEU A 47 -18.29 -5.51 -17.30
C LEU A 47 -19.52 -5.65 -16.39
N ARG A 48 -20.58 -6.33 -16.84
CA ARG A 48 -21.75 -6.65 -16.00
C ARG A 48 -21.41 -7.58 -14.84
N HIS A 49 -20.32 -8.34 -14.95
CA HIS A 49 -19.85 -9.25 -13.90
C HIS A 49 -19.05 -8.51 -12.82
N LEU A 50 -18.62 -7.28 -13.08
CA LEU A 50 -17.98 -6.45 -12.07
C LEU A 50 -19.03 -5.88 -11.11
N PRO A 51 -18.68 -5.72 -9.81
CA PRO A 51 -19.53 -5.05 -8.82
C PRO A 51 -19.94 -3.64 -9.26
N SER A 52 -20.97 -3.07 -8.62
CA SER A 52 -21.37 -1.67 -8.86
C SER A 52 -20.23 -0.68 -8.67
N LEU A 53 -20.31 0.49 -9.29
CA LEU A 53 -19.31 1.55 -9.08
C LEU A 53 -19.15 1.88 -7.59
N ASP A 54 -20.27 2.01 -6.87
CA ASP A 54 -20.25 2.25 -5.41
C ASP A 54 -19.55 1.13 -4.63
N ALA A 55 -19.73 -0.14 -5.07
CA ALA A 55 -19.08 -1.27 -4.41
C ALA A 55 -17.57 -1.28 -4.70
N LEU A 56 -17.16 -0.98 -5.93
CA LEU A 56 -15.75 -0.86 -6.30
C LEU A 56 -15.07 0.29 -5.54
N ASP A 57 -15.73 1.45 -5.43
CA ASP A 57 -15.23 2.60 -4.67
C ASP A 57 -15.12 2.27 -3.16
N LEU A 58 -16.15 1.65 -2.57
CA LEU A 58 -16.12 1.24 -1.17
C LEU A 58 -15.01 0.22 -0.89
N VAL A 59 -14.79 -0.75 -1.79
CA VAL A 59 -13.70 -1.72 -1.66
C VAL A 59 -12.36 -1.01 -1.77
N ASN A 60 -12.19 -0.12 -2.74
CA ASN A 60 -10.96 0.65 -2.92
C ASN A 60 -10.64 1.49 -1.67
N TYR A 61 -11.63 2.21 -1.15
CA TYR A 61 -11.51 2.98 0.08
C TYR A 61 -11.07 2.11 1.26
N LYS A 62 -11.70 0.95 1.45
CA LYS A 62 -11.33 0.02 2.54
C LYS A 62 -9.90 -0.49 2.41
N ILE A 63 -9.45 -0.81 1.20
CA ILE A 63 -8.07 -1.26 0.96
C ILE A 63 -7.08 -0.15 1.32
N ILE A 64 -7.31 1.08 0.86
CA ILE A 64 -6.45 2.23 1.15
C ILE A 64 -6.46 2.56 2.65
N ALA A 65 -7.64 2.52 3.28
CA ALA A 65 -7.81 2.78 4.71
C ALA A 65 -7.01 1.82 5.60
N VAL A 66 -6.74 0.59 5.12
CA VAL A 66 -5.85 -0.36 5.80
C VAL A 66 -4.39 -0.19 5.36
N GLY A 67 -4.14 0.00 4.06
CA GLY A 67 -2.79 0.11 3.50
C GLY A 67 -2.00 1.32 4.02
N PHE A 68 -2.66 2.46 4.22
CA PHE A 68 -2.02 3.71 4.62
C PHE A 68 -1.52 3.71 6.08
N PRO A 69 -2.30 3.26 7.09
CA PRO A 69 -1.77 3.06 8.44
C PRO A 69 -0.62 2.04 8.49
N LEU A 70 -0.71 0.94 7.72
CA LEU A 70 0.39 -0.02 7.63
C LEU A 70 1.67 0.61 7.07
N LEU A 71 1.56 1.46 6.04
CA LEU A 71 2.71 2.20 5.52
C LEU A 71 3.35 3.05 6.62
N THR A 72 2.51 3.79 7.34
CA THR A 72 2.94 4.73 8.38
C THR A 72 3.68 3.98 9.50
N ILE A 73 3.11 2.88 9.99
CA ILE A 73 3.76 2.02 10.99
C ILE A 73 5.07 1.44 10.44
N GLY A 74 5.06 1.00 9.18
CA GLY A 74 6.25 0.49 8.48
C GLY A 74 7.38 1.51 8.48
N VAL A 75 7.13 2.76 8.10
CA VAL A 75 8.11 3.84 8.10
C VAL A 75 8.68 4.08 9.52
N ILE A 76 7.82 4.12 10.55
CA ILE A 76 8.26 4.29 11.94
C ILE A 76 9.16 3.13 12.38
N LEU A 77 8.78 1.88 12.09
CA LEU A 77 9.59 0.71 12.41
C LEU A 77 10.94 0.73 11.69
N GLY A 78 10.98 1.25 10.46
CA GLY A 78 12.22 1.44 9.70
C GLY A 78 13.17 2.43 10.37
N ALA A 79 12.64 3.57 10.84
CA ALA A 79 13.41 4.56 11.57
C ALA A 79 13.96 4.01 12.90
N VAL A 80 13.17 3.20 13.62
CA VAL A 80 13.64 2.52 14.85
C VAL A 80 14.75 1.52 14.52
N TRP A 81 14.59 0.71 13.47
CA TRP A 81 15.65 -0.20 13.04
C TRP A 81 16.93 0.54 12.67
N ALA A 82 16.84 1.63 11.90
CA ALA A 82 17.98 2.45 11.50
C ALA A 82 18.74 3.01 12.73
N ALA A 83 18.01 3.47 13.76
CA ALA A 83 18.60 3.90 15.03
C ALA A 83 19.40 2.78 15.71
N THR A 84 18.86 1.55 15.71
CA THR A 84 19.55 0.40 16.33
C THR A 84 20.72 -0.14 15.50
N ALA A 85 20.67 -0.03 14.17
CA ALA A 85 21.66 -0.60 13.27
C ALA A 85 22.83 0.35 12.99
N TRP A 86 22.55 1.65 12.86
CA TRP A 86 23.51 2.68 12.43
C TRP A 86 23.75 3.76 13.49
N GLY A 87 23.11 3.66 14.65
CA GLY A 87 23.23 4.64 15.74
C GLY A 87 22.49 5.96 15.52
N ARG A 88 21.73 6.07 14.42
CA ARG A 88 20.91 7.25 14.09
C ARG A 88 19.62 6.84 13.36
N PRO A 89 18.46 7.42 13.70
CA PRO A 89 17.18 7.06 13.07
C PRO A 89 17.05 7.56 11.63
N TRP A 90 17.80 8.60 11.26
CA TRP A 90 17.75 9.24 9.96
C TRP A 90 19.08 9.92 9.67
N GLY A 91 19.57 9.78 8.45
CA GLY A 91 20.90 10.16 8.02
C GLY A 91 20.95 11.09 6.80
N PHE A 92 19.82 11.35 6.14
CA PHE A 92 19.70 12.21 4.96
C PHE A 92 20.61 11.77 3.79
N ASP A 93 20.97 10.50 3.69
CA ASP A 93 21.66 10.02 2.49
C ASP A 93 20.67 9.86 1.33
N PRO A 94 21.12 9.87 0.06
CA PRO A 94 20.21 9.87 -1.09
C PRO A 94 19.18 8.72 -1.09
N LYS A 95 19.53 7.57 -0.51
CA LYS A 95 18.63 6.41 -0.37
C LYS A 95 17.51 6.61 0.66
N GLU A 96 17.66 7.55 1.59
CA GLU A 96 16.67 7.81 2.64
C GLU A 96 15.70 8.94 2.23
N ILE A 97 16.11 9.87 1.35
CA ILE A 97 15.28 11.02 0.94
C ILE A 97 14.59 10.79 -0.41
N TRP A 98 15.22 10.07 -1.33
CA TRP A 98 14.79 9.98 -2.74
C TRP A 98 14.31 8.59 -3.16
N SER A 99 14.18 7.64 -2.24
CA SER A 99 13.69 6.28 -2.50
C SER A 99 12.20 6.14 -2.20
#